data_AF-A0A7Y5DZD6-F1
#
_entry.id   AF-A0A7Y5DZD6-F1
#
_cell.length_a   1.000
_cell.length_b   1.000
_cell.length_c   1.000
_cell.angle_alpha   90.00
_cell.angle_beta   90.00
_cell.angle_gamma   90.00
#
_symmetry.space_group_name_H-M   'P 1'
#
loop_
_entity.id
_entity.type
_entity.pdbx_description
1 polymer ?
#
loop_
_entity_poly.entity_id
_entity_poly.type
_entity_poly.pdbx_seq_one_letter_code
_entity_poly.pdbx_strand_id
1 'polypeptide(L)'
;MDPTSIHWSIVPSGVRTFLGGKAQRFVQWSNPGGYGPHPQEAEDGDPRAGLDLRGLERAIDRAMSRAGAIEAALEAPDSPARRDRLVELSTTGGDREGSFYDNRAGTHIVETLAQLVDLPRTLLAVSRAAGASLHRAASPFTARALFDAAGNAKSPLPVRLAAIELLRAQWSELRNEKDADARVIALMGDPEPQVRAAILGVHPTEKATTAMRAAIVRRFRAEPDEGVRIALFHAARAHEMLADLPRAKEPLMTARRTGDRVVILWADVDDHANWMVAGSSRITVTLGGKKTSIPVFGPETSYSNGASGDLGTRMTDPGLETGAAVELRLDLEELNTKRVVSRQFALGTFAAEAPTREPTAGAPQVAPEPTPERVAEAGTDAAMASARPEQRRCGCATEGDGVGSLAAMIPLLGLLYLARRKTRR
;
A
#
# COMPACT_ATOMS: atom_id res chain seq x y z
N MET A 1 17.44 22.00 20.00
CA MET A 1 16.42 21.07 19.49
C MET A 1 17.14 19.80 19.14
N ASP A 2 16.77 18.70 19.78
CA ASP A 2 17.31 17.38 19.46
C ASP A 2 16.79 16.99 18.06
N PRO A 3 17.65 16.75 17.06
CA PRO A 3 17.21 16.38 15.71
C PRO A 3 16.50 15.02 15.64
N THR A 4 16.34 14.32 16.77
CA THR A 4 15.62 13.06 16.87
C THR A 4 14.15 13.19 17.27
N SER A 5 13.67 14.38 17.69
CA SER A 5 12.24 14.53 18.02
C SER A 5 11.38 14.60 16.75
N ILE A 6 10.62 13.53 16.50
CA ILE A 6 9.69 13.46 15.38
C ILE A 6 8.41 14.18 15.79
N HIS A 7 8.24 15.42 15.35
CA HIS A 7 6.98 16.15 15.49
C HIS A 7 6.12 15.92 14.25
N TRP A 8 4.95 15.33 14.45
CA TRP A 8 3.95 15.18 13.42
C TRP A 8 3.06 16.43 13.40
N SER A 9 2.77 16.92 12.20
CA SER A 9 1.77 17.96 11.99
C SER A 9 0.74 17.46 10.99
N ILE A 10 -0.54 17.70 11.29
CA ILE A 10 -1.60 17.46 10.32
C ILE A 10 -1.68 18.68 9.42
N VAL A 11 -1.42 18.45 8.14
CA VAL A 11 -1.55 19.47 7.10
C VAL A 11 -2.72 19.07 6.19
N PRO A 12 -3.64 19.98 5.87
CA PRO A 12 -4.64 19.70 4.84
C PRO A 12 -3.93 19.46 3.50
N SER A 13 -4.07 18.26 2.94
CA SER A 13 -3.61 17.98 1.58
C SER A 13 -4.61 18.57 0.58
N GLY A 14 -4.21 19.66 -0.06
CA GLY A 14 -4.97 20.31 -1.14
C GLY A 14 -6.15 21.15 -0.68
N VAL A 15 -6.89 21.67 -1.66
CA VAL A 15 -8.13 22.43 -1.43
C VAL A 15 -9.20 21.46 -0.94
N ARG A 16 -9.90 21.83 0.14
CA ARG A 16 -11.11 21.14 0.59
C ARG A 16 -12.30 22.05 0.39
N THR A 17 -13.38 21.51 -0.17
CA THR A 17 -14.65 22.22 -0.32
C THR A 17 -15.78 21.36 0.23
N PHE A 18 -16.91 21.97 0.56
CA PHE A 18 -18.14 21.26 0.89
C PHE A 18 -19.10 21.37 -0.29
N LEU A 19 -19.35 20.26 -0.98
CA LEU A 19 -20.35 20.16 -2.05
C LEU A 19 -21.46 19.22 -1.58
N GLY A 20 -22.71 19.66 -1.64
CA GLY A 20 -23.85 18.88 -1.15
C GLY A 20 -23.75 18.52 0.34
N GLY A 21 -23.13 19.37 1.16
CA GLY A 21 -22.90 19.12 2.59
C GLY A 21 -21.78 18.12 2.89
N LYS A 22 -21.04 17.65 1.88
CA LYS A 22 -19.97 16.67 2.01
C LYS A 22 -18.61 17.29 1.69
N ALA A 23 -17.62 17.01 2.53
CA ALA A 23 -16.24 17.36 2.33
C ALA A 23 -15.70 16.64 1.07
N GLN A 24 -15.06 17.41 0.22
CA GLN A 24 -14.41 16.96 -1.00
C GLN A 24 -12.93 17.28 -0.91
N ARG A 25 -12.08 16.32 -1.31
CA ARG A 25 -10.67 16.53 -1.63
C ARG A 25 -10.54 16.61 -3.15
N PHE A 26 -9.61 17.43 -3.65
CA PHE A 26 -9.31 17.46 -5.08
C PHE A 26 -8.13 16.54 -5.39
N VAL A 27 -8.37 15.56 -6.25
CA VAL A 27 -7.39 14.54 -6.64
C VAL A 27 -7.18 14.56 -8.14
N GLN A 28 -5.96 14.26 -8.55
CA GLN A 28 -5.57 14.10 -9.96
C GLN A 28 -5.32 12.62 -10.21
N TRP A 29 -6.18 11.98 -11.01
CA TRP A 29 -6.08 10.55 -11.32
C TRP A 29 -5.26 10.24 -12.58
N SER A 30 -4.91 11.27 -13.36
CA SER A 30 -4.09 11.16 -14.57
C SER A 30 -3.06 12.27 -14.62
N ASN A 31 -1.83 11.96 -14.99
CA ASN A 31 -0.75 12.93 -15.16
C ASN A 31 -0.19 12.87 -16.59
N PRO A 32 -0.37 13.91 -17.44
CA PRO A 32 -1.06 15.16 -17.14
C PRO A 32 -2.59 15.00 -17.15
N GLY A 33 -3.29 15.75 -16.28
CA GLY A 33 -4.74 15.70 -16.16
C GLY A 33 -5.30 16.79 -15.23
N GLY A 34 -6.61 17.02 -15.24
CA GLY A 34 -7.26 17.97 -14.34
C GLY A 34 -7.45 17.40 -12.92
N TYR A 35 -7.63 18.28 -11.94
CA TYR A 35 -8.10 17.90 -10.61
C TYR A 35 -9.62 17.77 -10.59
N GLY A 36 -10.12 16.67 -10.03
CA GLY A 36 -11.55 16.45 -9.82
C GLY A 36 -11.91 16.41 -8.33
N PRO A 37 -13.12 16.83 -7.93
CA PRO A 37 -13.59 16.65 -6.57
C PRO A 37 -13.83 15.16 -6.30
N HIS A 38 -13.41 14.71 -5.12
CA HIS A 38 -13.62 13.36 -4.64
C HIS A 38 -14.07 13.41 -3.18
N PRO A 39 -15.08 12.65 -2.76
CA PRO A 39 -15.51 12.62 -1.37
C PRO A 39 -14.33 12.35 -0.45
N GLN A 40 -14.23 13.13 0.63
CA GLN A 40 -13.28 12.84 1.70
C GLN A 40 -13.84 11.70 2.53
N GLU A 41 -13.00 10.70 2.76
CA GLU A 41 -13.33 9.45 3.42
C GLU A 41 -12.73 9.46 4.83
N ALA A 42 -13.32 8.71 5.76
CA ALA A 42 -12.65 8.40 7.02
C ALA A 42 -11.60 7.31 6.78
N GLU A 43 -10.51 7.32 7.56
CA GLU A 43 -9.43 6.33 7.45
C GLU A 43 -9.94 4.88 7.56
N ASP A 44 -10.99 4.63 8.35
CA ASP A 44 -11.59 3.31 8.56
C ASP A 44 -13.06 3.22 8.09
N GLY A 45 -13.51 4.16 7.26
CA GLY A 45 -14.93 4.29 6.90
C GLY A 45 -15.27 3.77 5.50
N ASP A 46 -16.56 3.51 5.28
CA ASP A 46 -17.09 3.30 3.92
C ASP A 46 -16.66 4.49 3.05
N PRO A 47 -15.82 4.27 2.04
CA PRO A 47 -15.24 5.36 1.30
C PRO A 47 -16.30 6.05 0.38
N ARG A 48 -17.53 5.53 0.34
CA ARG A 48 -18.66 6.11 -0.41
C ARG A 48 -19.43 7.18 0.35
N ALA A 49 -19.37 7.18 1.68
CA ALA A 49 -20.31 7.96 2.48
C ALA A 49 -20.06 9.47 2.40
N GLY A 50 -18.82 9.88 2.11
CA GLY A 50 -18.35 11.27 2.20
C GLY A 50 -18.54 11.84 3.62
N LEU A 51 -17.52 12.46 4.17
CA LEU A 51 -17.65 13.10 5.48
C LEU A 51 -18.45 14.39 5.36
N ASP A 52 -19.48 14.58 6.19
CA ASP A 52 -20.02 15.92 6.44
C ASP A 52 -19.06 16.73 7.32
N LEU A 53 -19.38 17.99 7.63
CA LEU A 53 -18.49 18.82 8.45
C LEU A 53 -18.16 18.17 9.80
N ARG A 54 -19.19 17.72 10.53
CA ARG A 54 -18.99 17.07 11.84
C ARG A 54 -18.24 15.76 11.74
N GLY A 55 -18.47 14.99 10.68
CA GLY A 55 -17.76 13.76 10.38
C GLY A 55 -16.29 14.02 10.08
N LEU A 56 -16.00 15.11 9.36
CA LEU A 56 -14.64 15.55 9.07
C LEU A 56 -13.92 16.00 10.34
N GLU A 57 -14.55 16.81 11.18
CA GLU A 57 -14.01 17.24 12.48
C GLU A 57 -13.64 16.02 13.34
N ARG A 58 -14.57 15.06 13.50
CA ARG A 58 -14.29 13.81 14.24
C ARG A 58 -13.16 12.99 13.61
N ALA A 59 -13.06 12.95 12.28
CA ALA A 59 -11.99 12.24 11.60
C ALA A 59 -10.62 12.92 11.83
N ILE A 60 -10.57 14.25 11.83
CA ILE A 60 -9.38 15.02 12.17
C ILE A 60 -8.97 14.77 13.62
N ASP A 61 -9.91 14.80 14.57
CA ASP A 61 -9.62 14.54 15.98
C ASP A 61 -9.08 13.12 16.22
N ARG A 62 -9.65 12.12 15.53
CA ARG A 62 -9.13 10.75 15.57
C ARG A 62 -7.72 10.66 14.99
N ALA A 63 -7.47 11.30 13.85
CA ALA A 63 -6.14 11.34 13.25
C ALA A 63 -5.11 12.02 14.17
N MET A 64 -5.48 13.13 14.83
CA MET A 64 -4.65 13.82 15.83
C MET A 64 -4.35 12.93 17.03
N SER A 65 -5.37 12.29 17.61
CA SER A 65 -5.22 11.38 18.76
C SER A 65 -4.30 10.20 18.42
N ARG A 66 -4.47 9.64 17.22
CA ARG A 66 -3.62 8.57 16.72
C ARG A 66 -2.18 9.02 16.50
N ALA A 67 -1.96 10.19 15.91
CA ALA A 67 -0.62 10.76 15.75
C ALA A 67 0.07 10.94 17.12
N GLY A 68 -0.63 11.51 18.11
CA GLY A 68 -0.10 11.65 19.47
C GLY A 68 0.18 10.30 20.15
N ALA A 69 -0.65 9.28 19.92
CA ALA A 69 -0.39 7.93 20.43
C ALA A 69 0.85 7.28 19.79
N ILE A 70 1.10 7.56 18.51
CA ILE A 70 2.30 7.11 17.80
C ILE A 70 3.53 7.84 18.33
N GLU A 71 3.49 9.17 18.46
CA GLU A 71 4.57 9.97 19.07
C GLU A 71 4.93 9.44 20.46
N ALA A 72 3.94 9.29 21.35
CA ALA A 72 4.16 8.79 22.70
C ALA A 72 4.76 7.38 22.71
N ALA A 73 4.33 6.49 21.81
CA ALA A 73 4.89 5.14 21.69
C ALA A 73 6.33 5.17 21.13
N LEU A 74 6.64 6.07 20.21
CA LEU A 74 7.98 6.24 19.65
C LEU A 74 8.95 6.81 20.68
N GLU A 75 8.52 7.75 21.53
CA GLU A 75 9.33 8.38 22.58
C GLU A 75 9.49 7.54 23.85
N ALA A 76 8.60 6.57 24.08
CA ALA A 76 8.67 5.71 25.25
C ALA A 76 9.99 4.91 25.32
N PRO A 77 10.51 4.61 26.52
CA PRO A 77 11.66 3.72 26.68
C PRO A 77 11.41 2.33 26.07
N ASP A 78 12.47 1.70 25.55
CA ASP A 78 12.36 0.36 24.97
C ASP A 78 11.88 -0.67 26.00
N SER A 79 10.76 -1.31 25.69
CA SER A 79 10.11 -2.32 26.51
C SER A 79 9.22 -3.21 25.63
N PRO A 80 8.91 -4.45 26.04
CA PRO A 80 7.97 -5.30 25.31
C PRO A 80 6.62 -4.62 25.07
N ALA A 81 6.09 -3.92 26.08
CA ALA A 81 4.81 -3.20 25.99
C ALA A 81 4.84 -2.09 24.93
N ARG A 82 5.94 -1.32 24.86
CA ARG A 82 6.13 -0.31 23.79
C ARG A 82 6.09 -0.96 22.41
N ARG A 83 6.82 -2.05 22.23
CA ARG A 83 6.91 -2.72 20.92
C ARG A 83 5.56 -3.32 20.50
N ASP A 84 4.83 -3.91 21.43
CA ASP A 84 3.46 -4.41 21.18
C ASP A 84 2.51 -3.25 20.80
N ARG A 85 2.62 -2.11 21.49
CA ARG A 85 1.85 -0.90 21.17
C ARG A 85 2.16 -0.36 19.79
N LEU A 86 3.43 -0.35 19.37
CA LEU A 86 3.84 0.03 18.02
C LEU A 86 3.22 -0.89 16.96
N VAL A 87 3.22 -2.21 17.20
CA VAL A 87 2.56 -3.18 16.30
C VAL A 87 1.04 -2.97 16.24
N GLU A 88 0.39 -2.61 17.34
CA GLU A 88 -1.02 -2.25 17.35
C GLU A 88 -1.28 -1.00 16.48
N LEU A 89 -0.49 0.05 16.65
CA LEU A 89 -0.65 1.32 15.93
C LEU A 89 -0.30 1.24 14.44
N SER A 90 0.40 0.18 14.01
CA SER A 90 0.77 -0.07 12.61
C SER A 90 -0.42 -0.37 11.69
N THR A 91 -1.63 -0.57 12.23
CA THR A 91 -2.85 -0.66 11.42
C THR A 91 -3.18 0.72 10.86
N THR A 92 -2.85 0.93 9.59
CA THR A 92 -3.17 2.16 8.86
C THR A 92 -4.21 1.85 7.80
N GLY A 93 -5.31 2.60 7.75
CA GLY A 93 -6.33 2.51 6.70
C GLY A 93 -5.90 3.15 5.37
N GLY A 94 -4.59 3.16 5.08
CA GLY A 94 -4.01 3.89 3.95
C GLY A 94 -3.98 3.10 2.64
N ASP A 95 -4.31 3.81 1.55
CA ASP A 95 -4.38 3.35 0.17
C ASP A 95 -3.24 2.42 -0.26
N ARG A 96 -3.62 1.29 -0.85
CA ARG A 96 -2.73 0.32 -1.50
C ARG A 96 -2.46 0.73 -2.95
N GLU A 97 -1.18 0.77 -3.31
CA GLU A 97 -0.63 0.87 -4.68
C GLU A 97 -1.18 2.03 -5.55
N GLY A 98 -0.31 3.00 -5.84
CA GLY A 98 -0.57 4.07 -6.81
C GLY A 98 -1.07 5.40 -6.23
N SER A 99 -1.15 5.53 -4.91
CA SER A 99 -1.44 6.82 -4.26
C SER A 99 -0.19 7.71 -4.24
N PHE A 100 -0.37 9.03 -4.43
CA PHE A 100 0.68 10.03 -4.21
C PHE A 100 1.03 10.24 -2.73
N TYR A 101 0.30 9.59 -1.82
CA TYR A 101 0.47 9.71 -0.38
C TYR A 101 1.31 8.54 0.14
N ASP A 102 2.28 8.87 0.99
CA ASP A 102 3.20 7.94 1.62
C ASP A 102 2.71 7.64 3.04
N ASN A 103 2.66 6.36 3.42
CA ASN A 103 2.32 5.94 4.77
C ASN A 103 3.51 6.14 5.71
N ARG A 104 3.79 7.41 6.02
CA ARG A 104 4.92 7.81 6.87
C ARG A 104 4.81 7.25 8.28
N ALA A 105 3.61 7.25 8.85
CA ALA A 105 3.36 6.74 10.20
C ALA A 105 3.72 5.25 10.30
N GLY A 106 3.19 4.42 9.38
CA GLY A 106 3.56 3.01 9.27
C GLY A 106 5.05 2.82 9.02
N THR A 107 5.66 3.63 8.15
CA THR A 107 7.10 3.62 7.88
C THR A 107 7.92 3.83 9.15
N HIS A 108 7.67 4.89 9.94
CA HIS A 108 8.43 5.17 11.16
C HIS A 108 8.24 4.08 12.23
N ILE A 109 7.03 3.54 12.38
CA ILE A 109 6.77 2.41 13.28
C ILE A 109 7.62 1.20 12.89
N VAL A 110 7.57 0.81 11.61
CA VAL A 110 8.29 -0.36 11.09
C VAL A 110 9.81 -0.15 11.19
N GLU A 111 10.32 1.03 10.84
CA GLU A 111 11.73 1.37 10.96
C GLU A 111 12.21 1.33 12.42
N THR A 112 11.40 1.81 13.37
CA THR A 112 11.72 1.79 14.80
C THR A 112 11.81 0.35 15.34
N LEU A 113 10.83 -0.49 15.00
CA LEU A 113 10.86 -1.92 15.39
C LEU A 113 12.06 -2.65 14.76
N ALA A 114 12.40 -2.31 13.52
CA ALA A 114 13.56 -2.87 12.83
C ALA A 114 14.89 -2.46 13.50
N GLN A 115 15.03 -1.19 13.88
CA GLN A 115 16.23 -0.69 14.59
C GLN A 115 16.42 -1.36 15.96
N LEU A 116 15.34 -1.80 16.59
CA LEU A 116 15.36 -2.62 17.82
C LEU A 116 15.68 -4.10 17.56
N VAL A 117 15.88 -4.49 16.30
CA VAL A 117 16.20 -5.86 15.84
C VAL A 117 15.13 -6.89 16.28
N ASP A 118 13.88 -6.46 16.41
CA ASP A 118 12.74 -7.32 16.76
C ASP A 118 12.06 -7.84 15.49
N LEU A 119 12.64 -8.89 14.87
CA LEU A 119 12.13 -9.43 13.61
C LEU A 119 10.65 -9.83 13.70
N PRO A 120 10.17 -10.61 14.69
CA PRO A 120 8.76 -11.02 14.75
C PRO A 120 7.79 -9.84 14.76
N ARG A 121 8.05 -8.81 15.58
CA ARG A 121 7.19 -7.62 15.64
C ARG A 121 7.30 -6.75 14.41
N THR A 122 8.50 -6.65 13.82
CA THR A 122 8.67 -5.93 12.55
C THR A 122 7.85 -6.57 11.45
N LEU A 123 7.89 -7.90 11.30
CA LEU A 123 7.09 -8.60 10.30
C LEU A 123 5.58 -8.44 10.52
N LEU A 124 5.13 -8.45 11.78
CA LEU A 124 3.73 -8.16 12.12
C LEU A 124 3.35 -6.73 11.73
N ALA A 125 4.20 -5.74 12.02
CA ALA A 125 3.95 -4.34 11.66
C ALA A 125 3.92 -4.15 10.14
N VAL A 126 4.88 -4.73 9.39
CA VAL A 126 4.90 -4.69 7.92
C VAL A 126 3.62 -5.31 7.34
N SER A 127 3.13 -6.41 7.91
CA SER A 127 1.90 -7.05 7.45
C SER A 127 0.64 -6.19 7.62
N ARG A 128 0.70 -5.16 8.48
CA ARG A 128 -0.40 -4.23 8.80
C ARG A 128 -0.24 -2.86 8.13
N ALA A 129 1.00 -2.41 7.93
CA ALA A 129 1.33 -1.10 7.41
C ALA A 129 1.40 -1.09 5.88
N ALA A 130 0.25 -1.22 5.21
CA ALA A 130 0.18 -1.13 3.75
C ALA A 130 0.77 0.22 3.27
N GLY A 131 1.59 0.17 2.21
CA GLY A 131 2.20 1.37 1.62
C GLY A 131 3.36 1.97 2.41
N ALA A 132 3.82 1.34 3.50
CA ALA A 132 5.02 1.79 4.20
C ALA A 132 6.28 1.60 3.33
N SER A 133 7.20 2.56 3.38
CA SER A 133 8.53 2.43 2.78
C SER A 133 9.37 1.46 3.61
N LEU A 134 9.83 0.38 2.99
CA LEU A 134 10.52 -0.71 3.69
C LEU A 134 12.05 -0.65 3.59
N HIS A 135 12.61 0.28 2.80
CA HIS A 135 14.03 0.29 2.46
C HIS A 135 14.96 0.33 3.70
N ARG A 136 14.72 1.24 4.65
CA ARG A 136 15.54 1.34 5.88
C ARG A 136 15.20 0.26 6.90
N ALA A 137 13.95 -0.20 6.92
CA ALA A 137 13.49 -1.23 7.85
C ALA A 137 14.08 -2.61 7.55
N ALA A 138 14.49 -2.85 6.31
CA ALA A 138 15.04 -4.14 5.95
C ALA A 138 16.49 -4.29 6.44
N SER A 139 17.33 -3.25 6.36
CA SER A 139 18.77 -3.31 6.62
C SER A 139 19.24 -3.99 7.93
N PRO A 140 18.52 -3.89 9.07
CA PRO A 140 18.94 -4.54 10.32
C PRO A 140 18.89 -6.07 10.32
N PHE A 141 18.20 -6.70 9.35
CA PHE A 141 18.03 -8.14 9.29
C PHE A 141 18.89 -8.78 8.21
N THR A 142 19.37 -10.01 8.45
CA THR A 142 20.08 -10.75 7.41
C THR A 142 19.08 -11.33 6.40
N ALA A 143 19.47 -11.42 5.13
CA ALA A 143 18.67 -12.07 4.10
C ALA A 143 18.27 -13.50 4.51
N ARG A 144 19.20 -14.24 5.13
CA ARG A 144 18.94 -15.59 5.67
C ARG A 144 17.78 -15.61 6.66
N ALA A 145 17.75 -14.70 7.64
CA ALA A 145 16.67 -14.65 8.62
C ALA A 145 15.31 -14.36 7.97
N LEU A 146 15.28 -13.50 6.95
CA LEU A 146 14.06 -13.20 6.20
C LEU A 146 13.61 -14.38 5.33
N PHE A 147 14.53 -15.09 4.66
CA PHE A 147 14.20 -16.32 3.94
C PHE A 147 13.67 -17.41 4.88
N ASP A 148 14.29 -17.59 6.05
CA ASP A 148 13.84 -18.57 7.04
C ASP A 148 12.42 -18.22 7.55
N ALA A 149 12.13 -16.93 7.76
CA ALA A 149 10.79 -16.45 8.13
C ALA A 149 9.76 -16.63 6.99
N ALA A 150 10.13 -16.33 5.75
CA ALA A 150 9.29 -16.53 4.58
C ALA A 150 8.97 -18.02 4.34
N GLY A 151 9.93 -18.91 4.56
CA GLY A 151 9.79 -20.37 4.40
C GLY A 151 9.14 -21.10 5.57
N ASN A 152 8.88 -20.42 6.68
CA ASN A 152 8.27 -21.06 7.85
C ASN A 152 6.76 -21.29 7.63
N ALA A 153 6.39 -22.50 7.20
CA ALA A 153 4.99 -22.89 6.99
C ALA A 153 4.12 -22.83 8.26
N LYS A 154 4.70 -22.74 9.46
CA LYS A 154 3.94 -22.54 10.71
C LYS A 154 3.59 -21.09 10.99
N SER A 155 4.25 -20.14 10.33
CA SER A 155 3.96 -18.72 10.48
C SER A 155 2.70 -18.34 9.70
N PRO A 156 1.89 -17.39 10.20
CA PRO A 156 0.75 -16.87 9.45
C PRO A 156 1.19 -16.32 8.09
N LEU A 157 0.39 -16.59 7.05
CA LEU A 157 0.70 -16.14 5.69
C LEU A 157 1.07 -14.64 5.58
N PRO A 158 0.37 -13.69 6.24
CA PRO A 158 0.74 -12.28 6.18
C PRO A 158 2.16 -11.97 6.70
N VAL A 159 2.63 -12.69 7.72
CA VAL A 159 3.99 -12.55 8.26
C VAL A 159 5.02 -13.09 7.27
N ARG A 160 4.71 -14.20 6.60
CA ARG A 160 5.57 -14.79 5.56
C ARG A 160 5.72 -13.85 4.37
N LEU A 161 4.61 -13.25 3.92
CA LEU A 161 4.61 -12.26 2.85
C LEU A 161 5.36 -10.97 3.24
N ALA A 162 5.20 -10.51 4.49
CA ALA A 162 5.96 -9.37 5.02
C ALA A 162 7.49 -9.62 4.97
N ALA A 163 7.93 -10.84 5.23
CA ALA A 163 9.35 -11.20 5.12
C ALA A 163 9.85 -11.11 3.67
N ILE A 164 9.03 -11.52 2.70
CA ILE A 164 9.33 -11.39 1.27
C ILE A 164 9.39 -9.92 0.84
N GLU A 165 8.47 -9.09 1.32
CA GLU A 165 8.51 -7.65 1.04
C GLU A 165 9.78 -6.97 1.62
N LEU A 166 10.23 -7.37 2.82
CA LEU A 166 11.52 -6.93 3.33
C LEU A 166 12.69 -7.45 2.46
N LEU A 167 12.66 -8.70 1.98
CA LEU A 167 13.67 -9.22 1.04
C LEU A 167 13.74 -8.37 -0.25
N ARG A 168 12.60 -8.00 -0.83
CA ARG A 168 12.54 -7.13 -2.02
C ARG A 168 13.20 -5.76 -1.76
N ALA A 169 13.03 -5.23 -0.55
CA ALA A 169 13.65 -3.97 -0.14
C ALA A 169 15.19 -4.07 0.07
N GLN A 170 15.74 -5.28 0.25
CA GLN A 170 17.18 -5.55 0.42
C GLN A 170 17.93 -5.92 -0.88
N TRP A 171 17.45 -5.50 -2.05
CA TRP A 171 18.01 -5.94 -3.34
C TRP A 171 19.54 -5.81 -3.45
N SER A 172 20.15 -4.78 -2.84
CA SER A 172 21.61 -4.57 -2.86
C SER A 172 22.38 -5.60 -2.07
N GLU A 173 21.87 -6.01 -0.90
CA GLU A 173 22.49 -7.02 -0.04
C GLU A 173 22.34 -8.42 -0.62
N LEU A 174 21.20 -8.71 -1.24
CA LEU A 174 20.93 -10.00 -1.87
C LEU A 174 21.92 -10.34 -2.99
N ARG A 175 22.48 -9.34 -3.68
CA ARG A 175 23.51 -9.54 -4.72
C ARG A 175 24.79 -10.19 -4.21
N ASN A 176 25.07 -10.06 -2.91
CA ASN A 176 26.27 -10.60 -2.28
C ASN A 176 26.03 -11.95 -1.61
N GLU A 177 24.78 -12.37 -1.47
CA GLU A 177 24.41 -13.60 -0.79
C GLU A 177 24.48 -14.79 -1.75
N LYS A 178 25.45 -15.68 -1.52
CA LYS A 178 25.77 -16.78 -2.46
C LYS A 178 24.63 -17.79 -2.61
N ASP A 179 23.79 -17.95 -1.58
CA ASP A 179 22.70 -18.92 -1.57
C ASP A 179 21.32 -18.30 -1.90
N ALA A 180 21.24 -17.00 -2.19
CA ALA A 180 19.96 -16.30 -2.40
C ALA A 180 19.15 -16.90 -3.56
N ASP A 181 19.77 -17.20 -4.70
CA ASP A 181 19.10 -17.86 -5.82
C ASP A 181 18.51 -19.22 -5.42
N ALA A 182 19.27 -20.03 -4.68
CA ALA A 182 18.81 -21.34 -4.24
C ALA A 182 17.61 -21.23 -3.28
N ARG A 183 17.59 -20.21 -2.42
CA ARG A 183 16.48 -19.93 -1.50
C ARG A 183 15.23 -19.41 -2.20
N VAL A 184 15.39 -18.52 -3.18
CA VAL A 184 14.29 -18.09 -4.05
C VAL A 184 13.69 -19.28 -4.78
N ILE A 185 14.53 -20.14 -5.39
CA ILE A 185 14.09 -21.36 -6.08
C ILE A 185 13.35 -22.31 -5.13
N ALA A 186 13.81 -22.46 -3.88
CA ALA A 186 13.13 -23.28 -2.89
C ALA A 186 11.71 -22.76 -2.60
N LEU A 187 11.55 -21.44 -2.41
CA LEU A 187 10.25 -20.80 -2.15
C LEU A 187 9.32 -20.78 -3.37
N MET A 188 9.83 -20.90 -4.60
CA MET A 188 8.98 -21.18 -5.78
C MET A 188 8.28 -22.55 -5.68
N GLY A 189 8.73 -23.43 -4.78
CA GLY A 189 8.10 -24.70 -4.45
C GLY A 189 7.14 -24.65 -3.26
N ASP A 190 6.90 -23.47 -2.67
CA ASP A 190 6.05 -23.34 -1.48
C ASP A 190 4.62 -23.86 -1.72
N PRO A 191 3.96 -24.52 -0.75
CA PRO A 191 2.57 -24.93 -0.92
C PRO A 191 1.61 -23.75 -1.15
N GLU A 192 1.90 -22.57 -0.58
CA GLU A 192 1.03 -21.39 -0.69
C GLU A 192 1.27 -20.63 -2.01
N PRO A 193 0.27 -20.51 -2.91
CA PRO A 193 0.42 -19.79 -4.17
C PRO A 193 0.87 -18.33 -3.98
N GLN A 194 0.40 -17.67 -2.92
CA GLN A 194 0.75 -16.28 -2.63
C GLN A 194 2.24 -16.11 -2.32
N VAL A 195 2.84 -17.09 -1.62
CA VAL A 195 4.28 -17.10 -1.33
C VAL A 195 5.07 -17.32 -2.62
N ARG A 196 4.63 -18.30 -3.44
CA ARG A 196 5.26 -18.58 -4.74
C ARG A 196 5.21 -17.38 -5.69
N ALA A 197 4.09 -16.67 -5.74
CA ALA A 197 3.95 -15.48 -6.57
C ALA A 197 4.82 -14.32 -6.02
N ALA A 198 4.78 -14.07 -4.71
CA ALA A 198 5.50 -12.95 -4.10
C ALA A 198 7.02 -13.08 -4.23
N ILE A 199 7.57 -14.29 -4.06
CA ILE A 199 9.02 -14.50 -4.11
C ILE A 199 9.61 -14.22 -5.50
N LEU A 200 8.80 -14.31 -6.57
CA LEU A 200 9.25 -14.02 -7.93
C LEU A 200 9.55 -12.54 -8.17
N GLY A 201 9.11 -11.65 -7.28
CA GLY A 201 9.52 -10.24 -7.27
C GLY A 201 10.84 -9.98 -6.54
N VAL A 202 11.47 -11.02 -5.96
CA VAL A 202 12.80 -10.93 -5.34
C VAL A 202 13.85 -11.28 -6.39
N HIS A 203 14.61 -10.28 -6.84
CA HIS A 203 15.68 -10.44 -7.82
C HIS A 203 17.04 -10.27 -7.13
N PRO A 204 17.66 -11.35 -6.64
CA PRO A 204 18.95 -11.27 -5.96
C PRO A 204 20.06 -10.87 -6.93
N THR A 205 19.91 -11.09 -8.23
CA THR A 205 20.88 -10.75 -9.26
C THR A 205 20.22 -9.96 -10.38
N GLU A 206 20.99 -9.10 -11.05
CA GLU A 206 20.51 -8.31 -12.20
C GLU A 206 20.17 -9.20 -13.39
N LYS A 207 20.91 -10.30 -13.55
CA LYS A 207 20.64 -11.34 -14.55
C LYS A 207 20.45 -12.68 -13.85
N ALA A 208 19.34 -13.35 -14.16
CA ALA A 208 19.08 -14.68 -13.64
C ALA A 208 20.19 -15.67 -14.01
N THR A 209 20.64 -16.44 -13.02
CA THR A 209 21.54 -17.56 -13.25
C THR A 209 20.88 -18.65 -14.09
N THR A 210 21.67 -19.54 -14.70
CA THR A 210 21.17 -20.71 -15.43
C THR A 210 20.21 -21.55 -14.58
N ALA A 211 20.49 -21.69 -13.29
CA ALA A 211 19.65 -22.43 -12.35
C ALA A 211 18.29 -21.75 -12.15
N MET A 212 18.28 -20.43 -11.96
CA MET A 212 17.04 -19.64 -11.84
C MET A 212 16.19 -19.71 -13.11
N ARG A 213 16.80 -19.51 -14.29
CA ARG A 213 16.10 -19.63 -15.59
C ARG A 213 15.45 -21.01 -15.75
N ALA A 214 16.20 -22.08 -15.48
CA ALA A 214 15.68 -23.44 -15.55
C ALA A 214 14.54 -23.68 -14.55
N ALA A 215 14.63 -23.13 -13.33
CA ALA A 215 13.59 -23.22 -12.32
C ALA A 215 12.30 -22.49 -12.75
N ILE A 216 12.41 -21.28 -13.32
CA ILE A 216 11.27 -20.51 -13.84
C ILE A 216 10.55 -21.28 -14.94
N VAL A 217 11.26 -21.77 -15.97
CA VAL A 217 10.66 -22.53 -17.08
C VAL A 217 9.99 -23.81 -16.56
N ARG A 218 10.67 -24.56 -15.69
CA ARG A 218 10.13 -25.80 -15.11
C ARG A 218 8.87 -25.50 -14.30
N ARG A 219 8.89 -24.47 -13.45
CA ARG A 219 7.74 -24.11 -12.63
C ARG A 219 6.58 -23.63 -13.50
N PHE A 220 6.83 -22.80 -14.51
CA PHE A 220 5.78 -22.29 -15.40
C PHE A 220 5.01 -23.40 -16.12
N ARG A 221 5.69 -24.50 -16.48
CA ARG A 221 5.07 -25.69 -17.09
C ARG A 221 4.18 -26.49 -16.13
N ALA A 222 4.55 -26.52 -14.86
CA ALA A 222 3.92 -27.39 -13.85
C ALA A 222 2.97 -26.63 -12.89
N GLU A 223 2.97 -25.30 -12.90
CA GLU A 223 2.20 -24.47 -11.99
C GLU A 223 0.71 -24.49 -12.36
N PRO A 224 -0.19 -24.96 -11.47
CA PRO A 224 -1.62 -24.93 -11.72
C PRO A 224 -2.24 -23.54 -11.49
N ASP A 225 -1.64 -22.71 -10.63
CA ASP A 225 -2.19 -21.40 -10.28
C ASP A 225 -1.82 -20.34 -11.35
N GLU A 226 -2.83 -19.77 -12.00
CA GLU A 226 -2.59 -18.77 -13.05
C GLU A 226 -2.00 -17.45 -12.54
N GLY A 227 -2.30 -17.04 -11.31
CA GLY A 227 -1.68 -15.87 -10.70
C GLY A 227 -0.17 -16.07 -10.52
N VAL A 228 0.24 -17.26 -10.09
CA VAL A 228 1.66 -17.63 -10.02
C VAL A 228 2.28 -17.73 -11.41
N ARG A 229 1.56 -18.25 -12.42
CA ARG A 229 2.06 -18.26 -13.82
C ARG A 229 2.26 -16.85 -14.39
N ILE A 230 1.39 -15.90 -14.06
CA ILE A 230 1.56 -14.48 -14.43
C ILE A 230 2.80 -13.90 -13.72
N ALA A 231 3.00 -14.18 -12.43
CA ALA A 231 4.20 -13.77 -11.72
C ALA A 231 5.49 -14.37 -12.35
N LEU A 232 5.45 -15.63 -12.77
CA LEU A 232 6.55 -16.30 -13.48
C LEU A 232 6.80 -15.67 -14.86
N PHE A 233 5.75 -15.27 -15.57
CA PHE A 233 5.86 -14.52 -16.82
C PHE A 233 6.60 -13.20 -16.60
N HIS A 234 6.22 -12.42 -15.58
CA HIS A 234 6.89 -11.15 -15.27
C HIS A 234 8.35 -11.35 -14.86
N ALA A 235 8.65 -12.38 -14.06
CA ALA A 235 10.03 -12.75 -13.73
C ALA A 235 10.83 -13.14 -14.98
N ALA A 236 10.24 -13.93 -15.89
CA ALA A 236 10.87 -14.28 -17.16
C ALA A 236 11.10 -13.06 -18.05
N ARG A 237 10.18 -12.09 -18.07
CA ARG A 237 10.34 -10.82 -18.79
C ARG A 237 11.47 -9.98 -18.20
N ALA A 238 11.52 -9.84 -16.88
CA ALA A 238 12.59 -9.10 -16.19
C ALA A 238 13.98 -9.71 -16.42
N HIS A 239 14.04 -11.01 -16.74
CA HIS A 239 15.26 -11.73 -17.05
C HIS A 239 15.46 -12.04 -18.55
N GLU A 240 14.74 -11.33 -19.43
CA GLU A 240 14.88 -11.43 -20.90
C GLU A 240 14.76 -12.86 -21.44
N MET A 241 13.90 -13.68 -20.84
CA MET A 241 13.77 -15.11 -21.13
C MET A 241 12.33 -15.54 -21.47
N LEU A 242 11.50 -14.61 -21.95
CA LEU A 242 10.12 -14.92 -22.38
C LEU A 242 10.08 -16.00 -23.47
N ALA A 243 11.03 -15.98 -24.41
CA ALA A 243 11.12 -16.96 -25.49
C ALA A 243 11.33 -18.41 -25.00
N ASP A 244 11.80 -18.60 -23.76
CA ASP A 244 12.00 -19.93 -23.18
C ASP A 244 10.70 -20.51 -22.57
N LEU A 245 9.70 -19.67 -22.35
CA LEU A 245 8.41 -20.10 -21.80
C LEU A 245 7.58 -20.81 -22.89
N PRO A 246 6.87 -21.90 -22.52
CA PRO A 246 5.93 -22.52 -23.45
C PRO A 246 4.80 -21.55 -23.79
N ARG A 247 4.53 -21.36 -25.08
CA ARG A 247 3.39 -20.55 -25.54
C ARG A 247 2.08 -21.18 -25.09
N ALA A 248 1.21 -20.37 -24.50
CA ALA A 248 -0.17 -20.74 -24.23
C ALA A 248 -1.04 -20.48 -25.47
N LYS A 249 -2.15 -21.21 -25.60
CA LYS A 249 -3.13 -20.96 -26.68
C LYS A 249 -3.98 -19.70 -26.40
N GLU A 250 -4.13 -19.39 -25.12
CA GLU A 250 -4.95 -18.30 -24.58
C GLU A 250 -4.10 -17.51 -23.58
N PRO A 251 -4.40 -16.22 -23.37
CA PRO A 251 -3.72 -15.43 -22.36
C PRO A 251 -4.02 -16.01 -20.97
N LEU A 252 -3.01 -15.95 -20.09
CA LEU A 252 -3.18 -16.17 -18.67
C LEU A 252 -4.01 -15.03 -18.10
N MET A 253 -4.94 -15.33 -17.20
CA MET A 253 -5.81 -14.33 -16.58
C MET A 253 -6.10 -14.69 -15.13
N THR A 254 -5.96 -13.73 -14.24
CA THR A 254 -6.42 -13.85 -12.85
C THR A 254 -7.19 -12.62 -12.43
N ALA A 255 -8.10 -12.80 -11.48
CA ALA A 255 -8.82 -11.72 -10.87
C ALA A 255 -8.93 -11.95 -9.37
N ARG A 256 -8.69 -10.89 -8.60
CA ARG A 256 -8.84 -10.91 -7.14
C ARG A 256 -9.66 -9.72 -6.69
N ARG A 257 -10.41 -9.91 -5.61
CA ARG A 257 -11.13 -8.84 -4.94
C ARG A 257 -10.49 -8.54 -3.59
N THR A 258 -10.43 -7.27 -3.24
CA THR A 258 -10.02 -6.80 -1.91
C THR A 258 -10.97 -5.68 -1.50
N GLY A 259 -11.87 -5.96 -0.56
CA GLY A 259 -12.97 -5.05 -0.23
C GLY A 259 -13.90 -4.86 -1.43
N ASP A 260 -14.06 -3.60 -1.84
CA ASP A 260 -14.84 -3.22 -3.01
C ASP A 260 -14.00 -3.05 -4.31
N ARG A 261 -12.69 -3.29 -4.24
CA ARG A 261 -11.79 -3.21 -5.39
C ARG A 261 -11.62 -4.59 -6.03
N VAL A 262 -11.70 -4.62 -7.36
CA VAL A 262 -11.35 -5.79 -8.19
C VAL A 262 -10.08 -5.46 -8.94
N VAL A 263 -9.10 -6.35 -8.86
CA VAL A 263 -7.84 -6.29 -9.61
C VAL A 263 -7.78 -7.47 -10.55
N ILE A 264 -7.59 -7.19 -11.82
CA ILE A 264 -7.47 -8.15 -12.91
C ILE A 264 -6.06 -8.06 -13.45
N LEU A 265 -5.42 -9.19 -13.69
CA LEU A 265 -4.12 -9.27 -14.33
C LEU A 265 -4.19 -10.25 -15.50
N TRP A 266 -3.48 -9.96 -16.57
CA TRP A 266 -3.30 -10.90 -17.67
C TRP A 266 -1.88 -10.87 -18.21
N ALA A 267 -1.49 -11.98 -18.84
CA ALA A 267 -0.22 -12.11 -19.54
C ALA A 267 -0.33 -13.10 -20.69
N ASP A 268 0.29 -12.77 -21.81
CA ASP A 268 0.49 -13.62 -22.98
C ASP A 268 1.99 -13.76 -23.24
N VAL A 269 2.42 -15.00 -23.52
CA VAL A 269 3.81 -15.33 -23.83
C VAL A 269 4.20 -14.78 -25.20
N ASP A 270 3.24 -14.52 -26.09
CA ASP A 270 3.47 -13.74 -27.30
C ASP A 270 3.56 -12.25 -26.94
N ASP A 271 4.79 -11.71 -26.97
CA ASP A 271 5.07 -10.31 -26.63
C ASP A 271 4.54 -9.31 -27.68
N HIS A 272 4.10 -9.80 -28.84
CA HIS A 272 3.42 -9.02 -29.85
C HIS A 272 1.90 -8.98 -29.67
N ALA A 273 1.34 -9.83 -28.81
CA ALA A 273 -0.08 -9.79 -28.50
C ALA A 273 -0.44 -8.44 -27.85
N ASN A 274 -1.57 -7.88 -28.24
CA ASN A 274 -2.07 -6.64 -27.66
C ASN A 274 -3.49 -6.83 -27.16
N TRP A 275 -3.59 -7.27 -25.91
CA TRP A 275 -4.86 -7.57 -25.27
C TRP A 275 -5.45 -6.32 -24.62
N MET A 276 -6.76 -6.20 -24.71
CA MET A 276 -7.53 -5.24 -23.96
C MET A 276 -8.77 -5.83 -23.30
N VAL A 277 -9.16 -5.26 -22.16
CA VAL A 277 -10.43 -5.62 -21.53
C VAL A 277 -11.56 -5.07 -22.40
N ALA A 278 -12.42 -5.94 -22.88
CA ALA A 278 -13.54 -5.57 -23.74
C ALA A 278 -14.65 -4.88 -22.93
N GLY A 279 -15.36 -3.95 -23.57
CA GLY A 279 -16.46 -3.19 -22.95
C GLY A 279 -17.65 -4.05 -22.50
N SER A 280 -17.72 -5.32 -22.93
CA SER A 280 -18.69 -6.32 -22.49
C SER A 280 -18.36 -6.94 -21.12
N SER A 281 -17.18 -6.68 -20.55
CA SER A 281 -16.79 -7.21 -19.24
C SER A 281 -17.68 -6.64 -18.12
N ARG A 282 -18.13 -7.51 -17.22
CA ARG A 282 -19.11 -7.19 -16.16
C ARG A 282 -18.78 -7.88 -14.85
N ILE A 283 -18.96 -7.16 -13.75
CA ILE A 283 -19.01 -7.72 -12.41
C ILE A 283 -20.48 -7.96 -12.07
N THR A 284 -20.82 -9.18 -11.68
CA THR A 284 -22.17 -9.55 -11.23
C THR A 284 -22.16 -9.71 -9.72
N VAL A 285 -23.05 -8.98 -9.06
CA VAL A 285 -23.28 -9.06 -7.62
C VAL A 285 -24.63 -9.73 -7.41
N THR A 286 -24.66 -10.79 -6.59
CA THR A 286 -25.88 -11.55 -6.29
C THR A 286 -26.18 -11.50 -4.80
N LEU A 287 -27.36 -10.98 -4.43
CA LEU A 287 -27.82 -10.92 -3.04
C LEU A 287 -29.30 -11.32 -2.97
N GLY A 288 -29.64 -12.27 -2.11
CA GLY A 288 -31.03 -12.75 -1.97
C GLY A 288 -31.66 -13.24 -3.28
N GLY A 289 -30.84 -13.77 -4.21
CA GLY A 289 -31.26 -14.19 -5.55
C GLY A 289 -31.39 -13.07 -6.59
N LYS A 290 -31.33 -11.80 -6.19
CA LYS A 290 -31.29 -10.66 -7.11
C LYS A 290 -29.88 -10.47 -7.65
N LYS A 291 -29.75 -10.34 -8.98
CA LYS A 291 -28.47 -10.07 -9.66
C LYS A 291 -28.41 -8.63 -10.13
N THR A 292 -27.29 -7.97 -9.86
CA THR A 292 -26.94 -6.65 -10.38
C THR A 292 -25.65 -6.74 -11.16
N SER A 293 -25.60 -6.15 -12.35
CA SER A 293 -24.42 -6.15 -13.22
C SER A 293 -23.79 -4.76 -13.28
N ILE A 294 -22.51 -4.69 -12.94
CA ILE A 294 -21.70 -3.49 -12.89
C ILE A 294 -20.68 -3.56 -14.04
N PRO A 295 -20.53 -2.52 -14.88
CA PRO A 295 -19.44 -2.47 -15.86
C PRO A 295 -18.08 -2.48 -15.16
N VAL A 296 -17.12 -3.21 -15.72
CA VAL A 296 -15.74 -3.22 -15.19
C VAL A 296 -15.08 -1.85 -15.33
N PHE A 297 -15.37 -1.14 -16.42
CA PHE A 297 -14.92 0.23 -16.63
C PHE A 297 -15.87 1.21 -15.94
N GLY A 298 -15.31 1.96 -14.99
CA GLY A 298 -15.96 3.07 -14.29
C GLY A 298 -15.02 4.27 -14.13
N PRO A 299 -15.47 5.33 -13.45
CA PRO A 299 -14.68 6.55 -13.23
C PRO A 299 -13.36 6.30 -12.48
N GLU A 300 -13.30 5.24 -11.68
CA GLU A 300 -12.15 4.86 -10.83
C GLU A 300 -11.41 3.62 -11.38
N THR A 301 -11.35 3.49 -12.69
CA THR A 301 -10.61 2.39 -13.33
C THR A 301 -9.21 2.83 -13.74
N SER A 302 -8.19 2.16 -13.21
CA SER A 302 -6.83 2.18 -13.74
C SER A 302 -6.64 0.99 -14.68
N TYR A 303 -6.02 1.20 -15.84
CA TYR A 303 -5.95 0.17 -16.89
C TYR A 303 -4.70 0.34 -17.76
N SER A 304 -4.08 -0.79 -18.11
CA SER A 304 -2.99 -0.89 -19.09
C SER A 304 -3.35 -1.90 -20.20
N ASN A 305 -2.74 -1.82 -21.39
CA ASN A 305 -2.93 -2.79 -22.48
C ASN A 305 -1.60 -3.44 -22.90
N GLY A 306 -1.67 -4.45 -23.76
CA GLY A 306 -0.50 -5.13 -24.33
C GLY A 306 -0.45 -6.62 -24.03
N ALA A 307 0.74 -7.21 -24.22
CA ALA A 307 0.96 -8.64 -23.97
C ALA A 307 0.77 -9.00 -22.49
N SER A 308 1.02 -8.06 -21.59
CA SER A 308 0.63 -8.17 -20.19
C SER A 308 0.06 -6.85 -19.73
N GLY A 309 -0.93 -6.89 -18.85
CA GLY A 309 -1.49 -5.70 -18.26
C GLY A 309 -2.30 -6.00 -17.01
N ASP A 310 -2.82 -4.92 -16.46
CA ASP A 310 -3.58 -4.88 -15.24
C ASP A 310 -4.78 -3.95 -15.38
N LEU A 311 -5.85 -4.30 -14.68
CA LEU A 311 -7.01 -3.45 -14.50
C LEU A 311 -7.37 -3.44 -13.02
N GLY A 312 -7.33 -2.26 -12.42
CA GLY A 312 -7.88 -2.00 -11.09
C GLY A 312 -9.17 -1.23 -11.24
N THR A 313 -10.27 -1.74 -10.70
CA THR A 313 -11.55 -1.02 -10.70
C THR A 313 -12.25 -1.13 -9.37
N ARG A 314 -12.95 -0.08 -8.99
CA ARG A 314 -13.78 -0.05 -7.80
C ARG A 314 -15.23 -0.35 -8.15
N MET A 315 -15.88 -1.21 -7.38
CA MET A 315 -17.31 -1.47 -7.54
C MET A 315 -18.12 -0.34 -6.92
N THR A 316 -18.63 0.60 -7.71
CA THR A 316 -19.28 1.83 -7.22
C THR A 316 -20.79 1.69 -6.93
N ASP A 317 -21.32 0.49 -6.67
CA ASP A 317 -22.76 0.27 -6.49
C ASP A 317 -23.19 0.30 -4.99
N PRO A 318 -24.20 1.11 -4.59
CA PRO A 318 -24.72 1.15 -3.21
C PRO A 318 -25.33 -0.17 -2.70
N GLY A 319 -25.56 -1.18 -3.54
CA GLY A 319 -26.13 -2.48 -3.15
C GLY A 319 -25.14 -3.56 -2.68
N LEU A 320 -23.89 -3.19 -2.37
CA LEU A 320 -22.87 -4.14 -1.89
C LEU A 320 -23.07 -4.43 -0.40
N GLU A 321 -24.11 -5.20 -0.09
CA GLU A 321 -24.39 -5.62 1.28
C GLU A 321 -23.60 -6.87 1.66
N THR A 322 -23.34 -7.02 2.97
CA THR A 322 -22.79 -8.24 3.57
C THR A 322 -23.54 -9.48 3.07
N GLY A 323 -22.78 -10.47 2.62
CA GLY A 323 -23.31 -11.74 2.10
C GLY A 323 -23.53 -11.76 0.58
N ALA A 324 -23.39 -10.63 -0.12
CA ALA A 324 -23.53 -10.60 -1.57
C ALA A 324 -22.39 -11.39 -2.25
N ALA A 325 -22.72 -12.35 -3.10
CA ALA A 325 -21.77 -13.10 -3.91
C ALA A 325 -21.31 -12.28 -5.12
N VAL A 326 -20.02 -12.28 -5.41
CA VAL A 326 -19.42 -11.49 -6.48
C VAL A 326 -18.78 -12.42 -7.50
N GLU A 327 -19.17 -12.24 -8.76
CA GLU A 327 -18.59 -12.94 -9.90
C GLU A 327 -18.13 -11.91 -10.93
N LEU A 328 -17.03 -12.19 -11.61
CA LEU A 328 -16.55 -11.39 -12.73
C LEU A 328 -16.65 -12.21 -14.02
N ARG A 329 -17.32 -11.66 -15.03
CA ARG A 329 -17.16 -12.07 -16.41
C ARG A 329 -16.18 -11.11 -17.08
N LEU A 330 -15.04 -11.64 -17.46
CA LEU A 330 -13.97 -10.92 -18.16
C LEU A 330 -13.94 -11.38 -19.61
N ASP A 331 -14.03 -10.43 -20.53
CA ASP A 331 -13.78 -10.65 -21.95
C ASP A 331 -12.50 -9.87 -22.31
N LEU A 332 -11.46 -10.55 -22.79
CA LEU A 332 -10.27 -9.93 -23.37
C LEU A 332 -10.35 -9.98 -24.90
N GLU A 333 -10.16 -8.83 -25.55
CA GLU A 333 -10.07 -8.69 -27.01
C GLU A 333 -8.62 -8.46 -27.42
N GLU A 334 -8.13 -9.27 -28.35
CA GLU A 334 -6.84 -9.03 -29.00
C GLU A 334 -7.02 -8.00 -30.13
N LEU A 335 -6.40 -6.84 -29.99
CA LEU A 335 -6.66 -5.68 -30.86
C LEU A 335 -6.39 -5.94 -32.35
N ASN A 336 -5.36 -6.73 -32.65
CA ASN A 336 -4.90 -7.00 -34.01
C ASN A 336 -5.77 -8.02 -34.74
N THR A 337 -6.18 -9.09 -34.06
CA THR A 337 -6.91 -10.23 -34.65
C THR A 337 -8.41 -10.17 -34.41
N LYS A 338 -8.87 -9.29 -33.51
CA LYS A 338 -10.25 -9.23 -33.01
C LYS A 338 -10.72 -10.52 -32.32
N ARG A 339 -9.79 -11.40 -31.96
CA ARG A 339 -10.08 -12.59 -31.17
C ARG A 339 -10.51 -12.19 -29.76
N VAL A 340 -11.58 -12.81 -29.28
CA VAL A 340 -12.09 -12.61 -27.91
C VAL A 340 -11.91 -13.88 -27.10
N VAL A 341 -11.37 -13.75 -25.89
CA VAL A 341 -11.28 -14.81 -24.90
C VAL A 341 -12.10 -14.42 -23.68
N SER A 342 -13.05 -15.26 -23.30
CA SER A 342 -13.97 -15.02 -22.18
C SER A 342 -13.66 -15.93 -21.02
N ARG A 343 -13.65 -15.39 -19.79
CA ARG A 343 -13.50 -16.18 -18.56
C ARG A 343 -14.39 -15.65 -17.44
N GLN A 344 -14.84 -16.56 -16.60
CA GLN A 344 -15.59 -16.25 -15.39
C GLN A 344 -14.73 -16.51 -14.15
N PHE A 345 -14.78 -15.60 -13.19
CA PHE A 345 -14.07 -15.70 -11.91
C PHE A 345 -15.06 -15.57 -10.76
N ALA A 346 -14.97 -16.46 -9.77
CA ALA A 346 -15.63 -16.30 -8.50
C ALA A 346 -14.76 -15.42 -7.58
N LEU A 347 -15.28 -14.25 -7.18
CA LEU A 347 -14.56 -13.25 -6.36
C LEU A 347 -14.97 -13.29 -4.88
N GLY A 348 -15.66 -14.36 -4.48
CA GLY A 348 -16.13 -14.63 -3.12
C GLY A 348 -17.39 -13.84 -2.76
N THR A 349 -17.67 -13.74 -1.46
CA THR A 349 -18.80 -12.99 -0.91
C THR A 349 -18.30 -11.74 -0.18
N PHE A 350 -19.09 -10.66 -0.19
CA PHE A 350 -18.86 -9.54 0.70
C PHE A 350 -18.93 -10.04 2.15
N ALA A 351 -17.77 -10.12 2.80
CA ALA A 351 -17.75 -10.38 4.23
C ALA A 351 -18.39 -9.17 4.92
N ALA A 352 -19.13 -9.42 6.00
CA ALA A 352 -19.27 -8.39 7.00
C ALA A 352 -17.83 -8.07 7.39
N GLU A 353 -17.39 -6.83 7.21
CA GLU A 353 -16.22 -6.39 7.95
C GLU A 353 -16.51 -6.77 9.39
N ALA A 354 -15.74 -7.73 9.94
CA ALA A 354 -15.83 -8.01 11.36
C ALA A 354 -15.62 -6.63 11.99
N PRO A 355 -16.61 -6.07 12.73
CA PRO A 355 -16.44 -4.75 13.28
C PRO A 355 -15.13 -4.80 14.03
N THR A 356 -14.18 -3.98 13.60
CA THR A 356 -12.96 -3.73 14.35
C THR A 356 -13.49 -3.30 15.70
N ARG A 357 -13.49 -4.22 16.68
CA ARG A 357 -13.91 -3.88 18.03
C ARG A 357 -12.96 -2.76 18.39
N GLU A 358 -13.49 -1.54 18.44
CA GLU A 358 -12.80 -0.46 19.11
C GLU A 358 -12.36 -1.05 20.46
N PRO A 359 -11.08 -0.92 20.84
CA PRO A 359 -10.77 -1.04 22.24
C PRO A 359 -11.66 0.02 22.89
N THR A 360 -12.73 -0.39 23.55
CA THR A 360 -13.43 0.47 24.47
C THR A 360 -12.32 0.98 25.36
N ALA A 361 -11.96 2.26 25.24
CA ALA A 361 -11.04 2.88 26.15
C ALA A 361 -11.65 2.61 27.51
N GLY A 362 -11.07 1.67 28.25
CA GLY A 362 -11.46 1.43 29.62
C GLY A 362 -11.34 2.79 30.26
N ALA A 363 -12.47 3.34 30.72
CA ALA A 363 -12.45 4.54 31.53
C ALA A 363 -11.34 4.32 32.56
N PRO A 364 -10.39 5.26 32.72
CA PRO A 364 -9.33 5.10 33.69
C PRO A 364 -10.00 4.69 35.00
N GLN A 365 -9.61 3.53 35.54
CA GLN A 365 -9.98 3.20 36.90
C GLN A 365 -9.40 4.32 37.74
N VAL A 366 -10.27 5.23 38.16
CA VAL A 366 -9.96 6.25 39.14
C VAL A 366 -9.54 5.45 40.37
N ALA A 367 -8.24 5.45 40.67
CA ALA A 367 -7.75 4.93 41.92
C ALA A 367 -8.51 5.65 43.05
N PRO A 368 -8.95 4.94 44.10
CA PRO A 368 -9.62 5.58 45.22
C PRO A 368 -8.73 6.71 45.74
N GLU A 369 -9.32 7.91 45.88
CA GLU A 369 -8.64 9.08 46.43
C GLU A 369 -7.93 8.70 47.73
N PRO A 370 -6.64 9.04 47.90
CA PRO A 370 -6.01 8.92 49.20
C PRO A 370 -6.73 9.85 50.18
N THR A 371 -7.17 9.28 51.29
CA THR A 371 -7.70 10.00 52.45
C THR A 371 -6.77 11.17 52.80
N PRO A 372 -7.26 12.41 52.93
CA PRO A 372 -6.41 13.55 53.20
C PRO A 372 -5.85 13.47 54.63
N GLU A 373 -4.54 13.24 54.75
CA GLU A 373 -3.79 13.60 55.94
C GLU A 373 -3.75 15.13 56.04
N ARG A 374 -4.20 15.63 57.20
CA ARG A 374 -4.09 17.04 57.59
C ARG A 374 -2.62 17.45 57.60
N VAL A 375 -2.24 18.35 56.71
CA VAL A 375 -1.03 19.16 56.85
C VAL A 375 -1.43 20.63 56.91
N ALA A 376 -0.82 21.31 57.87
CA ALA A 376 -1.19 22.58 58.42
C ALA A 376 -1.10 23.76 57.44
N GLU A 377 -1.92 24.77 57.74
CA GLU A 377 -1.93 26.09 57.15
C GLU A 377 -0.58 26.81 57.36
N ALA A 378 -0.05 27.38 56.27
CA ALA A 378 0.80 28.56 56.30
C ALA A 378 0.55 29.33 55.00
N GLY A 379 -0.04 30.51 55.14
CA GLY A 379 -0.41 31.37 54.01
C GLY A 379 0.78 32.11 53.41
N THR A 380 0.56 32.73 52.25
CA THR A 380 0.78 34.16 52.01
C THR A 380 0.43 34.52 50.57
N ASP A 381 -0.01 35.76 50.42
CA ASP A 381 -0.52 36.43 49.24
C ASP A 381 0.46 36.49 48.04
N ALA A 382 -0.08 36.58 46.82
CA ALA A 382 -0.06 37.82 46.03
C ALA A 382 -0.04 37.62 44.49
N ALA A 383 -0.72 38.57 43.85
CA ALA A 383 -0.46 39.17 42.54
C ALA A 383 -0.95 38.47 41.25
N MET A 384 -2.09 38.99 40.80
CA MET A 384 -2.53 39.08 39.41
C MET A 384 -1.47 39.71 38.50
N ALA A 385 -1.31 39.16 37.30
CA ALA A 385 -0.90 39.94 36.12
C ALA A 385 -1.54 39.35 34.85
N SER A 386 -2.48 40.11 34.30
CA SER A 386 -3.11 39.87 33.01
C SER A 386 -2.15 40.23 31.87
N ALA A 387 -1.91 39.32 30.93
CA ALA A 387 -1.27 39.63 29.65
C ALA A 387 -2.29 39.47 28.51
N ARG A 388 -2.57 40.58 27.81
CA ARG A 388 -3.38 40.67 26.60
C ARG A 388 -2.58 40.13 25.39
N PRO A 389 -3.22 39.51 24.38
CA PRO A 389 -2.55 39.16 23.14
C PRO A 389 -2.48 40.35 22.15
N GLU A 390 -1.30 40.56 21.58
CA GLU A 390 -1.06 41.50 20.48
C GLU A 390 -1.71 41.03 19.17
N GLN A 391 -2.50 41.91 18.57
CA GLN A 391 -3.03 41.79 17.22
C GLN A 391 -1.92 41.95 16.18
N ARG A 392 -1.61 40.88 15.44
CA ARG A 392 -0.81 40.99 14.21
C ARG A 392 -1.73 41.38 13.04
N ARG A 393 -1.43 42.54 12.44
CA ARG A 393 -2.09 43.10 11.26
C ARG A 393 -1.77 42.28 10.01
N CYS A 394 -2.80 42.02 9.21
CA CYS A 394 -2.69 41.62 7.80
C CYS A 394 -2.13 42.78 6.97
N GLY A 395 -1.06 42.52 6.22
CA GLY A 395 -0.60 43.39 5.14
C GLY A 395 -1.10 42.84 3.80
N CYS A 396 -2.03 43.56 3.17
CA CYS A 396 -2.35 43.37 1.75
C CYS A 396 -1.29 44.10 0.93
N ALA A 397 -0.74 43.45 -0.09
CA ALA A 397 0.00 44.11 -1.17
C ALA A 397 -0.73 43.83 -2.48
N THR A 398 -1.15 44.91 -3.12
CA THR A 398 -1.78 44.98 -4.44
C THR A 398 -0.75 45.07 -5.56
N GLU A 399 -1.08 44.39 -6.66
CA GLU A 399 -0.84 44.71 -8.08
C GLU A 399 0.58 44.98 -8.61
N GLY A 400 0.88 44.28 -9.72
CA GLY A 400 1.97 44.55 -10.64
C GLY A 400 1.89 43.62 -11.85
N ASP A 401 1.32 44.13 -12.94
CA ASP A 401 1.20 43.49 -14.25
C ASP A 401 2.55 43.01 -14.84
N GLY A 402 2.50 41.92 -15.62
CA GLY A 402 3.67 41.45 -16.38
C GLY A 402 3.37 40.26 -17.28
N VAL A 403 2.90 40.55 -18.48
CA VAL A 403 2.77 39.60 -19.62
C VAL A 403 4.17 39.14 -20.08
N GLY A 404 4.38 37.84 -20.24
CA GLY A 404 5.65 37.32 -20.76
C GLY A 404 5.75 35.81 -20.96
N SER A 405 5.18 35.32 -22.07
CA SER A 405 5.66 34.21 -22.92
C SER A 405 6.35 33.00 -22.27
N LEU A 406 5.61 31.89 -22.12
CA LEU A 406 6.13 30.54 -21.87
C LEU A 406 6.63 29.91 -23.18
N ALA A 407 7.95 29.78 -23.32
CA ALA A 407 8.59 29.00 -24.37
C ALA A 407 9.44 27.87 -23.74
N ALA A 408 9.20 26.66 -24.25
CA ALA A 408 10.09 25.51 -24.29
C ALA A 408 10.64 24.91 -22.97
N MET A 409 10.11 23.74 -22.57
CA MET A 409 10.93 22.69 -21.96
C MET A 409 10.48 21.31 -22.45
N ILE A 410 11.35 20.67 -23.24
CA ILE A 410 11.40 19.23 -23.56
C ILE A 410 12.63 18.67 -22.83
N PRO A 411 12.60 17.41 -22.33
CA PRO A 411 13.49 16.92 -21.29
C PRO A 411 14.78 16.28 -21.83
N LEU A 412 15.85 16.29 -21.03
CA LEU A 412 17.08 15.55 -21.31
C LEU A 412 17.51 14.74 -20.08
N LEU A 413 17.16 13.45 -20.12
CA LEU A 413 17.82 12.37 -19.41
C LEU A 413 19.11 12.00 -20.15
N GLY A 414 20.17 11.71 -19.39
CA GLY A 414 21.27 10.85 -19.82
C GLY A 414 22.47 11.57 -20.44
N LEU A 415 23.49 11.82 -19.61
CA LEU A 415 24.92 11.68 -19.92
C LEU A 415 25.72 12.34 -18.80
N LEU A 416 26.42 11.53 -17.99
CA LEU A 416 27.80 11.77 -17.51
C LEU A 416 28.17 10.73 -16.45
N TYR A 417 28.27 9.48 -16.91
CA TYR A 417 29.22 8.52 -16.37
C TYR A 417 30.46 8.62 -17.26
N LEU A 418 31.49 9.36 -16.81
CA LEU A 418 32.91 9.22 -17.13
C LEU A 418 33.66 10.51 -16.77
N ALA A 419 34.69 10.34 -15.93
CA ALA A 419 35.84 11.23 -15.69
C ALA A 419 35.91 11.85 -14.29
N ARG A 420 36.60 11.16 -13.37
CA ARG A 420 37.79 11.71 -12.69
C ARG A 420 38.49 10.65 -11.86
N ARG A 421 39.57 10.11 -12.43
CA ARG A 421 40.66 9.44 -11.71
C ARG A 421 41.91 10.32 -11.88
N LYS A 422 42.65 10.54 -10.78
CA LYS A 422 43.94 11.26 -10.60
C LYS A 422 43.80 12.80 -10.54
N THR A 423 44.34 13.53 -9.55
CA THR A 423 45.69 13.46 -8.93
C THR A 423 45.76 14.25 -7.59
N ARG A 424 46.85 13.96 -6.83
CA ARG A 424 47.47 14.68 -5.67
C ARG A 424 46.92 14.25 -4.31
N ARG A 425 47.71 13.76 -3.34
CA ARG A 425 49.17 13.69 -3.15
C ARG A 425 49.50 12.43 -2.35
#